data_AF-A0A4P2VCM3-F1
#
_entry.id   AF-A0A4P2VCM3-F1
#
_cell.length_a   1.000
_cell.length_b   1.000
_cell.length_c   1.000
_cell.angle_alpha   90.00
_cell.angle_beta   90.00
_cell.angle_gamma   90.00
#
_symmetry.space_group_name_H-M   'P 1'
#
loop_
_entity.id
_entity.type
_entity.pdbx_description
1 polymer ?
#
loop_
_entity_poly.entity_id
_entity_poly.type
_entity_poly.pdbx_seq_one_letter_code
_entity_poly.pdbx_strand_id
1 'polypeptide(L)'
;MRLIVAAALVLLVVAVGLVLTFWAAPFAAIQQWKGGGFSRTYNESASIGEVYVSDPYGSVSIGAWNGTYVKVVCQGYAFPGSFAAFPEVGERSGALDVVVPAQQFTVTYVMNVEVELPNDVESPVGITASSTDGNVYVVWANAPEIYATTVDGNVYVNTTYVQQLVARTTNGDVHLYLDGSESAVVDSVNGGIFAAVRDPGAGAYSFRTTNGDVTVVLPENTSARIFVYSSNGAYGVSGLQYAQSSQSSSGIYVVAGTGAASITATTVNGNVLVERG
;
A
#
# COMPACT_ATOMS: atom_id res chain seq x y z
N MET A 1 13.89 -54.75 -30.20
CA MET A 1 14.27 -53.41 -30.72
C MET A 1 13.06 -52.56 -31.12
N ARG A 2 12.09 -53.06 -31.92
CA ARG A 2 10.91 -52.29 -32.35
C ARG A 2 9.99 -51.77 -31.23
N LEU A 3 9.80 -52.54 -30.15
CA LEU A 3 8.99 -52.14 -28.98
C LEU A 3 9.60 -51.00 -28.17
N ILE A 4 10.94 -50.96 -28.05
CA ILE A 4 11.65 -49.90 -27.31
C ILE A 4 11.60 -48.58 -28.08
N VAL A 5 11.74 -48.64 -29.42
CA VAL A 5 11.63 -47.45 -30.28
C VAL A 5 10.22 -46.88 -30.26
N ALA A 6 9.18 -47.74 -30.26
CA ALA A 6 7.79 -47.29 -30.17
C ALA A 6 7.48 -46.62 -28.83
N ALA A 7 7.95 -47.19 -27.71
CA ALA A 7 7.74 -46.60 -26.39
C ALA A 7 8.47 -45.25 -26.23
N ALA A 8 9.69 -45.12 -26.76
CA ALA A 8 10.43 -43.86 -26.74
C ALA A 8 9.74 -42.76 -27.55
N LEU A 9 9.15 -43.10 -28.70
CA LEU A 9 8.39 -42.16 -29.53
C LEU A 9 7.11 -41.66 -28.84
N VAL A 10 6.38 -42.55 -28.17
CA VAL A 10 5.18 -42.16 -27.41
C VAL A 10 5.54 -41.24 -26.25
N LEU A 11 6.60 -41.56 -25.49
CA LEU A 11 7.08 -40.70 -24.40
C LEU A 11 7.54 -39.33 -24.88
N LEU A 12 8.20 -39.25 -26.04
CA LEU A 12 8.60 -37.98 -26.65
C LEU A 12 7.38 -37.14 -27.03
N VAL A 13 6.35 -37.74 -27.63
CA VAL A 13 5.11 -37.03 -28.02
C VAL A 13 4.36 -36.53 -26.78
N VAL A 14 4.30 -37.33 -25.70
CA VAL A 14 3.69 -36.92 -24.44
C VAL A 14 4.49 -35.80 -23.77
N ALA A 15 5.82 -35.88 -23.75
CA ALA A 15 6.68 -34.84 -23.19
C ALA A 15 6.58 -33.53 -23.98
N VAL A 16 6.56 -33.58 -25.31
CA VAL A 16 6.36 -32.40 -26.16
C VAL A 16 4.95 -31.83 -25.97
N GLY A 17 3.92 -32.68 -25.88
CA GLY A 17 2.56 -32.26 -25.58
C GLY A 17 2.45 -31.54 -24.23
N LEU A 18 3.08 -32.08 -23.18
CA LEU A 18 3.10 -31.46 -21.84
C LEU A 18 3.89 -30.16 -21.81
N VAL A 19 5.04 -30.10 -22.48
CA VAL A 19 5.83 -28.85 -22.60
C VAL A 19 5.03 -27.79 -23.35
N LEU A 20 4.34 -28.16 -24.44
CA LEU A 20 3.49 -27.24 -25.20
C LEU A 20 2.26 -26.80 -24.40
N THR A 21 1.65 -27.63 -23.55
CA THR A 21 0.52 -27.20 -22.71
C THR A 21 0.97 -26.31 -21.55
N PHE A 22 2.14 -26.57 -20.94
CA PHE A 22 2.71 -25.69 -19.92
C PHE A 22 3.19 -24.35 -20.49
N TRP A 23 3.67 -24.33 -21.74
CA TRP A 23 4.02 -23.07 -22.42
C TRP A 23 2.81 -22.36 -23.04
N ALA A 24 1.75 -23.06 -23.46
CA ALA A 24 0.57 -22.43 -24.05
C ALA A 24 -0.42 -21.87 -23.01
N ALA A 25 -0.35 -22.33 -21.75
CA ALA A 25 -1.30 -21.95 -20.70
C ALA A 25 -1.34 -20.45 -20.32
N PRO A 26 -0.24 -19.65 -20.34
CA PRO A 26 -0.35 -18.23 -20.05
C PRO A 26 -0.83 -17.38 -21.24
N PHE A 27 -0.96 -17.94 -22.45
CA PHE A 27 -1.32 -17.14 -23.64
C PHE A 27 -2.83 -16.97 -23.85
N ALA A 28 -3.68 -17.69 -23.11
CA ALA A 28 -5.13 -17.70 -23.35
C ALA A 28 -5.82 -16.36 -23.04
N ALA A 29 -5.17 -15.41 -22.38
CA ALA A 29 -5.73 -14.10 -22.05
C ALA A 29 -4.98 -12.91 -22.71
N ILE A 30 -4.05 -13.17 -23.63
CA ILE A 30 -3.24 -12.11 -24.23
C ILE A 30 -3.95 -11.53 -25.46
N GLN A 31 -4.59 -10.37 -25.31
CA GLN A 31 -5.09 -9.61 -26.45
C GLN A 31 -4.02 -8.67 -26.99
N GLN A 32 -3.72 -8.77 -28.29
CA GLN A 32 -2.86 -7.82 -28.99
C GLN A 32 -3.59 -6.48 -29.12
N TRP A 33 -3.11 -5.44 -28.44
CA TRP A 33 -3.77 -4.14 -28.41
C TRP A 33 -3.28 -3.24 -29.55
N LYS A 34 -4.22 -2.55 -30.21
CA LYS A 34 -3.95 -1.57 -31.27
C LYS A 34 -3.62 -0.16 -30.72
N GLY A 35 -3.37 -0.05 -29.42
CA GLY A 35 -3.28 1.22 -28.68
C GLY A 35 -4.66 1.72 -28.23
N GLY A 36 -4.69 2.42 -27.10
CA GLY A 36 -5.92 3.00 -26.52
C GLY A 36 -6.08 2.71 -25.03
N GLY A 37 -6.98 3.46 -24.40
CA GLY A 37 -7.40 3.21 -23.01
C GLY A 37 -8.28 1.96 -22.93
N PHE A 38 -8.11 1.15 -21.90
CA PHE A 38 -9.04 0.07 -21.55
C PHE A 38 -9.63 0.33 -20.18
N SER A 39 -10.86 -0.11 -19.96
CA SER A 39 -11.52 -0.13 -18.67
C SER A 39 -12.28 -1.43 -18.53
N ARG A 40 -12.14 -2.11 -17.39
CA ARG A 40 -12.97 -3.27 -17.03
C ARG A 40 -13.52 -3.08 -15.62
N THR A 41 -14.79 -3.40 -15.46
CA THR A 41 -15.48 -3.36 -14.16
C THR A 41 -15.86 -4.77 -13.73
N TYR A 42 -15.51 -5.14 -12.51
CA TYR A 42 -15.91 -6.39 -11.85
C TYR A 42 -16.84 -6.05 -10.69
N ASN A 43 -17.87 -6.88 -10.49
CA ASN A 43 -18.87 -6.70 -9.44
C ASN A 43 -18.87 -7.97 -8.57
N GLU A 44 -18.28 -7.89 -7.39
CA GLU A 44 -18.16 -9.04 -6.46
C GLU A 44 -19.13 -8.91 -5.28
N SER A 45 -19.35 -10.03 -4.57
CA SER A 45 -20.18 -10.08 -3.35
C SER A 45 -19.68 -9.07 -2.30
N ALA A 46 -20.60 -8.48 -1.53
CA ALA A 46 -20.26 -7.55 -0.45
C ALA A 46 -19.64 -8.24 0.78
N SER A 47 -19.65 -9.57 0.83
CA SER A 47 -19.12 -10.37 1.95
C SER A 47 -17.60 -10.55 1.84
N ILE A 48 -16.85 -9.46 1.96
CA ILE A 48 -15.38 -9.47 1.90
C ILE A 48 -14.82 -9.07 3.26
N GLY A 49 -13.90 -9.87 3.78
CA GLY A 49 -13.11 -9.57 4.98
C GLY A 49 -11.71 -9.05 4.65
N GLU A 50 -11.18 -9.31 3.46
CA GLU A 50 -9.83 -8.91 3.06
C GLU A 50 -9.76 -8.45 1.59
N VAL A 51 -8.97 -7.42 1.31
CA VAL A 51 -8.73 -6.91 -0.04
C VAL A 51 -7.23 -6.85 -0.29
N TYR A 52 -6.77 -7.58 -1.30
CA TYR A 52 -5.41 -7.59 -1.79
C TYR A 52 -5.35 -7.00 -3.20
N VAL A 53 -4.63 -5.90 -3.37
CA VAL A 53 -4.43 -5.24 -4.67
C VAL A 53 -2.94 -5.05 -4.93
N SER A 54 -2.47 -5.53 -6.07
CA SER A 54 -1.08 -5.42 -6.49
C SER A 54 -0.97 -4.97 -7.94
N ASP A 55 -0.38 -3.78 -8.16
CA ASP A 55 -0.09 -3.26 -9.50
C ASP A 55 1.38 -2.84 -9.64
N PRO A 56 2.25 -3.62 -10.30
CA PRO A 56 3.66 -3.28 -10.42
C PRO A 56 3.94 -2.04 -11.28
N TYR A 57 3.02 -1.55 -12.11
CA TYR A 57 3.34 -0.51 -13.11
C TYR A 57 2.40 0.69 -13.10
N GLY A 58 1.51 0.78 -12.13
CA GLY A 58 0.78 2.02 -11.91
C GLY A 58 0.05 2.06 -10.59
N SER A 59 -0.94 2.94 -10.52
CA SER A 59 -1.50 3.35 -9.23
C SER A 59 -2.55 2.39 -8.71
N VAL A 60 -2.54 2.19 -7.40
CA VAL A 60 -3.56 1.45 -6.67
C VAL A 60 -4.38 2.43 -5.85
N SER A 61 -5.71 2.37 -5.98
CA SER A 61 -6.66 3.13 -5.18
C SER A 61 -7.65 2.18 -4.54
N ILE A 62 -7.82 2.25 -3.22
CA ILE A 62 -8.83 1.50 -2.48
C ILE A 62 -9.68 2.52 -1.72
N GLY A 63 -10.99 2.48 -1.94
CA GLY A 63 -11.94 3.45 -1.44
C GLY A 63 -13.28 2.86 -1.05
N ALA A 64 -14.17 3.74 -0.58
CA ALA A 64 -15.56 3.41 -0.29
C ALA A 64 -16.50 4.08 -1.28
N TRP A 65 -17.63 3.43 -1.58
CA TRP A 65 -18.66 4.01 -2.46
C TRP A 65 -20.08 3.63 -2.07
N ASN A 66 -21.05 4.37 -2.62
CA ASN A 66 -22.47 4.17 -2.37
C ASN A 66 -23.06 3.15 -3.36
N GLY A 67 -22.68 1.89 -3.19
CA GLY A 67 -23.17 0.75 -3.97
C GLY A 67 -23.40 -0.47 -3.08
N THR A 68 -23.86 -1.58 -3.67
CA THR A 68 -24.20 -2.83 -2.95
C THR A 68 -23.27 -4.00 -3.31
N TYR A 69 -22.19 -3.72 -4.02
CA TYR A 69 -21.23 -4.70 -4.51
C TYR A 69 -19.85 -4.08 -4.55
N VAL A 70 -18.82 -4.91 -4.65
CA VAL A 70 -17.44 -4.42 -4.75
C VAL A 70 -17.12 -4.14 -6.20
N LYS A 71 -16.74 -2.88 -6.49
CA LYS A 71 -16.47 -2.39 -7.83
C LYS A 71 -14.97 -2.32 -8.05
N VAL A 72 -14.45 -3.18 -8.91
CA VAL A 72 -13.04 -3.13 -9.34
C VAL A 72 -12.98 -2.50 -10.72
N VAL A 73 -12.33 -1.35 -10.85
CA VAL A 73 -12.12 -0.61 -12.10
C VAL A 73 -10.64 -0.65 -12.45
N CYS A 74 -10.31 -1.30 -13.56
CA CYS A 74 -8.94 -1.36 -14.04
C CYS A 74 -8.83 -0.53 -15.31
N GLN A 75 -8.10 0.58 -15.24
CA GLN A 75 -7.89 1.50 -16.36
C GLN A 75 -6.44 1.53 -16.78
N GLY A 76 -6.16 1.34 -18.06
CA GLY A 76 -4.77 1.34 -18.50
C GLY A 76 -4.57 1.80 -19.94
N TYR A 77 -3.32 2.02 -20.29
CA TYR A 77 -2.87 2.35 -21.63
C TYR A 77 -1.77 1.39 -22.06
N ALA A 78 -1.94 0.81 -23.25
CA ALA A 78 -0.93 -0.04 -23.87
C ALA A 78 -0.35 0.66 -25.10
N PHE A 79 0.97 0.63 -25.26
CA PHE A 79 1.61 1.18 -26.46
C PHE A 79 1.28 0.32 -27.70
N PRO A 80 1.22 0.91 -28.91
CA PRO A 80 0.98 0.12 -30.12
C PRO A 80 1.97 -1.05 -30.27
N GLY A 81 1.46 -2.25 -30.54
CA GLY A 81 2.27 -3.47 -30.61
C GLY A 81 2.50 -4.14 -29.26
N SER A 82 1.92 -3.61 -28.18
CA SER A 82 1.95 -4.19 -26.85
C SER A 82 0.83 -5.21 -26.60
N PHE A 83 1.11 -6.10 -25.66
CA PHE A 83 0.19 -7.09 -25.11
C PHE A 83 -0.18 -6.70 -23.68
N ALA A 84 -1.35 -6.10 -23.49
CA ALA A 84 -1.84 -5.86 -22.13
C ALA A 84 -2.34 -7.17 -21.55
N ALA A 85 -1.82 -7.54 -20.38
CA ALA A 85 -2.42 -8.57 -19.56
C ALA A 85 -3.47 -7.90 -18.66
N PHE A 86 -4.70 -8.41 -18.70
CA PHE A 86 -5.72 -7.95 -17.77
C PHE A 86 -5.38 -8.42 -16.35
N PRO A 87 -5.77 -7.65 -15.34
CA PRO A 87 -5.63 -8.10 -13.96
C PRO A 87 -6.43 -9.36 -13.72
N GLU A 88 -5.83 -10.27 -12.96
CA GLU A 88 -6.50 -11.41 -12.38
C GLU A 88 -7.31 -10.90 -11.19
N VAL A 89 -8.64 -10.92 -11.34
CA VAL A 89 -9.58 -10.59 -10.27
C VAL A 89 -10.23 -11.89 -9.83
N GLY A 90 -10.07 -12.23 -8.57
CA GLY A 90 -10.59 -13.47 -8.00
C GLY A 90 -11.03 -13.30 -6.56
N GLU A 91 -12.07 -14.03 -6.17
CA GLU A 91 -12.50 -14.15 -4.78
C GLU A 91 -12.01 -15.49 -4.20
N ARG A 92 -11.37 -15.45 -3.04
CA ARG A 92 -10.94 -16.64 -2.29
C ARG A 92 -11.38 -16.53 -0.84
N SER A 93 -12.36 -17.34 -0.44
CA SER A 93 -12.76 -17.50 0.97
C SER A 93 -13.05 -16.18 1.71
N GLY A 94 -13.70 -15.22 1.05
CA GLY A 94 -13.98 -13.90 1.62
C GLY A 94 -12.85 -12.88 1.47
N ALA A 95 -11.80 -13.20 0.71
CA ALA A 95 -10.79 -12.25 0.26
C ALA A 95 -10.98 -11.92 -1.22
N LEU A 96 -10.79 -10.65 -1.59
CA LEU A 96 -10.68 -10.21 -2.98
C LEU A 96 -9.22 -10.03 -3.34
N ASP A 97 -8.77 -10.74 -4.36
CA ASP A 97 -7.46 -10.56 -4.96
C ASP A 97 -7.60 -9.85 -6.31
N VAL A 98 -6.91 -8.72 -6.47
CA VAL A 98 -6.75 -8.00 -7.73
C VAL A 98 -5.27 -7.90 -8.04
N VAL A 99 -4.79 -8.76 -8.93
CA VAL A 99 -3.36 -8.89 -9.24
C VAL A 99 -3.11 -8.54 -10.69
N VAL A 100 -2.36 -7.47 -10.91
CA VAL A 100 -1.82 -7.14 -12.22
C VAL A 100 -0.55 -7.96 -12.43
N PRO A 101 -0.50 -8.83 -13.45
CA PRO A 101 0.68 -9.64 -13.69
C PRO A 101 1.87 -8.77 -14.10
N ALA A 102 3.06 -9.18 -13.67
CA ALA A 102 4.30 -8.54 -14.08
C ALA A 102 4.53 -8.67 -15.61
N GLN A 103 5.13 -7.65 -16.22
CA GLN A 103 5.44 -7.65 -17.64
C GLN A 103 6.56 -8.67 -17.92
N GLN A 104 6.27 -9.67 -18.75
CA GLN A 104 7.23 -10.72 -19.10
C GLN A 104 8.08 -10.41 -20.36
N PHE A 105 7.73 -9.37 -21.13
CA PHE A 105 8.43 -8.99 -22.36
C PHE A 105 8.60 -7.46 -22.45
N THR A 106 9.19 -6.95 -23.54
CA THR A 106 9.38 -5.51 -23.88
C THR A 106 8.07 -4.75 -24.12
N VAL A 107 7.01 -5.18 -23.45
CA VAL A 107 5.68 -4.63 -23.51
C VAL A 107 5.60 -3.52 -22.48
N THR A 108 5.21 -2.33 -22.90
CA THR A 108 4.95 -1.25 -21.96
C THR A 108 3.44 -1.07 -21.89
N TYR A 109 2.87 -1.29 -20.71
CA TYR A 109 1.56 -0.78 -20.37
C TYR A 109 1.60 -0.20 -18.95
N VAL A 110 0.75 0.80 -18.73
CA VAL A 110 0.46 1.32 -17.40
C VAL A 110 -0.98 0.95 -17.09
N MET A 111 -1.22 0.47 -15.89
CA MET A 111 -2.55 0.20 -15.39
C MET A 111 -2.74 0.91 -14.06
N ASN A 112 -3.94 1.41 -13.84
CA ASN A 112 -4.39 1.94 -12.57
C ASN A 112 -5.54 1.06 -12.13
N VAL A 113 -5.44 0.56 -10.90
CA VAL A 113 -6.46 -0.27 -10.28
C VAL A 113 -7.17 0.54 -9.21
N GLU A 114 -8.47 0.67 -9.36
CA GLU A 114 -9.36 1.29 -8.40
C GLU A 114 -10.32 0.23 -7.86
N VAL A 115 -10.31 0.01 -6.55
CA VAL A 115 -11.24 -0.88 -5.85
C VAL A 115 -12.11 -0.03 -4.95
N GLU A 116 -13.41 -0.02 -5.21
CA GLU A 116 -14.39 0.63 -4.36
C GLU A 116 -15.25 -0.43 -3.65
N LEU A 117 -15.23 -0.38 -2.33
CA LEU A 117 -16.01 -1.26 -1.46
C LEU A 117 -17.28 -0.55 -0.98
N PRO A 118 -18.42 -1.25 -0.84
CA PRO A 118 -19.64 -0.68 -0.28
C PRO A 118 -19.41 -0.04 1.09
N ASN A 119 -20.05 1.10 1.35
CA ASN A 119 -19.98 1.75 2.67
C ASN A 119 -20.61 0.91 3.81
N ASP A 120 -21.46 -0.05 3.47
CA ASP A 120 -22.25 -0.88 4.38
C ASP A 120 -21.69 -2.29 4.57
N VAL A 121 -20.42 -2.53 4.22
CA VAL A 121 -19.77 -3.82 4.52
C VAL A 121 -19.81 -4.07 6.04
N GLU A 122 -20.48 -5.16 6.43
CA GLU A 122 -20.82 -5.46 7.83
C GLU A 122 -19.60 -5.72 8.73
N SER A 123 -18.45 -6.07 8.14
CA SER A 123 -17.22 -6.42 8.85
C SER A 123 -16.07 -5.48 8.49
N PRO A 124 -15.18 -5.14 9.46
CA PRO A 124 -13.94 -4.45 9.15
C PRO A 124 -13.15 -5.22 8.09
N VAL A 125 -12.70 -4.52 7.05
CA VAL A 125 -11.99 -5.12 5.91
C VAL A 125 -10.49 -4.89 6.09
N GLY A 126 -9.70 -5.96 6.08
CA GLY A 126 -8.24 -5.89 6.02
C GLY A 126 -7.80 -5.45 4.62
N ILE A 127 -6.85 -4.52 4.53
CA ILE A 127 -6.42 -3.94 3.24
C ILE A 127 -4.94 -4.15 3.02
N THR A 128 -4.58 -4.72 1.87
CA THR A 128 -3.22 -4.77 1.36
C THR A 128 -3.18 -4.17 -0.04
N ALA A 129 -2.46 -3.07 -0.19
CA ALA A 129 -2.27 -2.35 -1.45
C ALA A 129 -0.77 -2.21 -1.73
N SER A 130 -0.32 -2.70 -2.89
CA SER A 130 1.07 -2.60 -3.30
C SER A 130 1.25 -2.14 -4.74
N SER A 131 2.24 -1.29 -4.96
CA SER A 131 2.75 -0.95 -6.29
C SER A 131 4.27 -1.06 -6.36
N THR A 132 4.84 -0.98 -7.56
CA THR A 132 6.30 -0.81 -7.73
C THR A 132 6.60 0.54 -8.37
N ASP A 133 5.86 0.94 -9.41
CA ASP A 133 6.05 2.22 -10.11
C ASP A 133 4.71 2.98 -10.19
N GLY A 134 4.23 3.41 -9.03
CA GLY A 134 2.91 4.01 -8.91
C GLY A 134 2.56 4.40 -7.48
N ASN A 135 1.64 5.37 -7.38
CA ASN A 135 1.12 5.82 -6.09
C ASN A 135 0.11 4.81 -5.52
N VAL A 136 0.06 4.72 -4.19
CA VAL A 136 -0.93 3.93 -3.47
C VAL A 136 -1.83 4.85 -2.66
N TYR A 137 -3.14 4.74 -2.86
CA TYR A 137 -4.17 5.50 -2.15
C TYR A 137 -5.09 4.54 -1.40
N VAL A 138 -5.24 4.73 -0.09
CA VAL A 138 -6.18 3.97 0.73
C VAL A 138 -7.05 4.95 1.51
N VAL A 139 -8.34 4.98 1.20
CA VAL A 139 -9.34 5.79 1.88
C VAL A 139 -10.41 4.86 2.43
N TRP A 140 -10.28 4.49 3.70
CA TRP A 140 -11.16 3.49 4.30
C TRP A 140 -11.45 3.80 5.76
N ALA A 141 -12.73 3.71 6.15
CA ALA A 141 -13.16 4.17 7.46
C ALA A 141 -12.61 3.29 8.58
N ASN A 142 -12.81 1.97 8.52
CA ASN A 142 -12.47 1.04 9.61
C ASN A 142 -11.80 -0.22 9.07
N ALA A 143 -10.56 -0.46 9.47
CA ALA A 143 -9.82 -1.67 9.12
C ALA A 143 -9.17 -2.28 10.36
N PRO A 144 -9.07 -3.62 10.46
CA PRO A 144 -8.20 -4.24 11.44
C PRO A 144 -6.73 -3.93 11.07
N GLU A 145 -6.40 -4.02 9.80
CA GLU A 145 -5.04 -3.78 9.29
C GLU A 145 -5.04 -3.12 7.91
N ILE A 146 -4.04 -2.26 7.69
CA ILE A 146 -3.76 -1.64 6.39
C ILE A 146 -2.26 -1.79 6.10
N TYR A 147 -1.92 -2.42 4.98
CA TYR A 147 -0.57 -2.45 4.41
C TYR A 147 -0.58 -1.69 3.07
N ALA A 148 0.07 -0.53 3.02
CA ALA A 148 0.14 0.31 1.83
C ALA A 148 1.61 0.53 1.44
N THR A 149 2.04 -0.02 0.30
CA THR A 149 3.47 -0.05 -0.04
C THR A 149 3.74 0.27 -1.51
N THR A 150 4.82 0.99 -1.79
CA THR A 150 5.34 1.16 -3.16
C THR A 150 6.85 1.25 -3.19
N VAL A 151 7.47 1.18 -4.37
CA VAL A 151 8.92 1.40 -4.53
C VAL A 151 9.17 2.81 -5.05
N ASP A 152 8.60 3.16 -6.20
CA ASP A 152 8.67 4.46 -6.85
C ASP A 152 7.26 5.07 -6.90
N GLY A 153 6.91 5.84 -5.87
CA GLY A 153 5.60 6.43 -5.74
C GLY A 153 5.29 6.90 -4.32
N ASN A 154 4.21 7.66 -4.21
CA ASN A 154 3.73 8.17 -2.95
C ASN A 154 2.69 7.23 -2.33
N VAL A 155 2.62 7.22 -1.00
CA VAL A 155 1.59 6.49 -0.25
C VAL A 155 0.69 7.47 0.47
N TYR A 156 -0.62 7.36 0.24
CA TYR A 156 -1.64 8.17 0.87
C TYR A 156 -2.61 7.26 1.63
N VAL A 157 -2.75 7.47 2.93
CA VAL A 157 -3.73 6.74 3.75
C VAL A 157 -4.59 7.73 4.51
N ASN A 158 -5.90 7.58 4.39
CA ASN A 158 -6.89 8.35 5.13
C ASN A 158 -7.89 7.38 5.75
N THR A 159 -7.90 7.30 7.08
CA THR A 159 -8.74 6.35 7.79
C THR A 159 -9.28 6.91 9.09
N THR A 160 -10.51 6.52 9.43
CA THR A 160 -11.13 6.92 10.70
C THR A 160 -10.57 6.09 11.85
N TYR A 161 -10.42 4.77 11.66
CA TYR A 161 -9.83 3.90 12.65
C TYR A 161 -9.12 2.70 12.00
N VAL A 162 -7.89 2.43 12.47
CA VAL A 162 -7.14 1.24 12.09
C VAL A 162 -6.40 0.68 13.30
N GLN A 163 -6.44 -0.63 13.54
CA GLN A 163 -5.65 -1.19 14.65
C GLN A 163 -4.16 -1.18 14.28
N GLN A 164 -3.82 -1.68 13.10
CA GLN A 164 -2.43 -1.76 12.63
C GLN A 164 -2.25 -1.17 11.24
N LEU A 165 -1.37 -0.17 11.13
CA LEU A 165 -1.01 0.45 9.86
C LEU A 165 0.47 0.25 9.55
N VAL A 166 0.76 -0.19 8.33
CA VAL A 166 2.10 -0.20 7.75
C VAL A 166 2.07 0.55 6.42
N ALA A 167 2.81 1.65 6.33
CA ALA A 167 2.92 2.45 5.12
C ALA A 167 4.40 2.60 4.71
N ARG A 168 4.77 2.21 3.48
CA ARG A 168 6.17 2.25 3.04
C ARG A 168 6.38 2.70 1.61
N THR A 169 7.44 3.46 1.38
CA THR A 169 7.95 3.75 0.04
C THR A 169 9.47 3.79 -0.01
N THR A 170 10.08 3.56 -1.18
CA THR A 170 11.53 3.76 -1.36
C THR A 170 11.82 5.15 -1.90
N ASN A 171 11.12 5.58 -2.95
CA ASN A 171 11.25 6.89 -3.56
C ASN A 171 9.86 7.53 -3.68
N GLY A 172 9.53 8.35 -2.69
CA GLY A 172 8.26 9.03 -2.60
C GLY A 172 7.90 9.43 -1.19
N ASP A 173 6.84 10.22 -1.09
CA ASP A 173 6.33 10.75 0.15
C ASP A 173 5.24 9.85 0.73
N VAL A 174 5.12 9.85 2.06
CA VAL A 174 4.01 9.20 2.76
C VAL A 174 3.16 10.24 3.46
N HIS A 175 1.86 10.25 3.14
CA HIS A 175 0.88 11.15 3.74
C HIS A 175 -0.20 10.36 4.47
N LEU A 176 -0.30 10.56 5.77
CA LEU A 176 -1.26 9.87 6.62
C LEU A 176 -2.21 10.85 7.31
N TYR A 177 -3.49 10.52 7.27
CA TYR A 177 -4.56 11.17 8.03
C TYR A 177 -5.26 10.09 8.84
N LEU A 178 -4.96 10.03 10.13
CA LEU A 178 -5.46 9.01 11.05
C LEU A 178 -6.35 9.69 12.08
N ASP A 179 -7.65 9.39 12.07
CA ASP A 179 -8.51 9.86 13.16
C ASP A 179 -8.28 9.06 14.44
N GLY A 180 -7.96 7.76 14.35
CA GLY A 180 -7.55 6.91 15.46
C GLY A 180 -6.77 5.68 15.02
N SER A 181 -5.79 5.24 15.83
CA SER A 181 -5.13 3.95 15.61
C SER A 181 -4.46 3.37 16.85
N GLU A 182 -4.21 2.07 16.86
CA GLU A 182 -3.41 1.44 17.93
C GLU A 182 -1.92 1.41 17.58
N SER A 183 -1.58 1.25 16.30
CA SER A 183 -0.20 1.31 15.85
C SER A 183 -0.05 1.77 14.40
N ALA A 184 1.03 2.50 14.14
CA ALA A 184 1.44 2.88 12.79
C ALA A 184 2.96 2.80 12.63
N VAL A 185 3.41 2.07 11.60
CA VAL A 185 4.81 1.98 11.18
C VAL A 185 4.93 2.55 9.79
N VAL A 186 5.74 3.60 9.66
CA VAL A 186 5.79 4.42 8.46
C VAL A 186 7.25 4.64 8.09
N ASP A 187 7.64 4.12 6.93
CA ASP A 187 9.02 4.16 6.47
C ASP A 187 9.10 4.78 5.06
N SER A 188 10.05 5.68 4.85
CA SER A 188 10.50 6.11 3.52
C SER A 188 12.03 6.03 3.42
N VAL A 189 12.58 5.87 2.21
CA VAL A 189 14.04 6.00 2.01
C VAL A 189 14.38 7.38 1.44
N ASN A 190 13.73 7.77 0.34
CA ASN A 190 13.91 9.04 -0.35
C ASN A 190 12.57 9.74 -0.52
N GLY A 191 12.14 10.42 0.55
CA GLY A 191 10.92 11.22 0.58
C GLY A 191 10.51 11.56 2.01
N GLY A 192 9.61 12.51 2.11
CA GLY A 192 9.08 13.03 3.36
C GLY A 192 7.96 12.17 3.92
N ILE A 193 7.74 12.31 5.22
CA ILE A 193 6.58 11.75 5.91
C ILE A 193 5.79 12.90 6.52
N PHE A 194 4.52 12.99 6.14
CA PHE A 194 3.55 13.84 6.81
C PHE A 194 2.49 12.94 7.46
N ALA A 195 2.28 13.09 8.76
CA ALA A 195 1.26 12.35 9.48
C ALA A 195 0.43 13.27 10.38
N ALA A 196 -0.87 13.35 10.14
CA ALA A 196 -1.83 13.96 11.05
C ALA A 196 -2.54 12.86 11.85
N VAL A 197 -2.30 12.81 13.16
CA VAL A 197 -2.87 11.79 14.06
C VAL A 197 -3.81 12.50 15.03
N ARG A 198 -5.13 12.40 14.82
CA ARG A 198 -6.12 13.15 15.61
C ARG A 198 -6.48 12.50 16.95
N ASP A 199 -6.38 11.18 17.06
CA ASP A 199 -6.50 10.48 18.34
C ASP A 199 -5.38 9.43 18.46
N PRO A 200 -4.23 9.80 19.06
CA PRO A 200 -3.16 8.84 19.27
C PRO A 200 -3.50 7.79 20.33
N GLY A 201 -4.53 8.00 21.17
CA GLY A 201 -4.93 7.09 22.24
C GLY A 201 -3.78 6.65 23.14
N ALA A 202 -3.63 5.33 23.32
CA ALA A 202 -2.47 4.69 23.96
C ALA A 202 -1.56 3.98 22.94
N GLY A 203 -1.65 4.38 21.66
CA GLY A 203 -1.02 3.68 20.55
C GLY A 203 0.49 3.88 20.43
N ALA A 204 1.09 3.14 19.49
CA ALA A 204 2.52 3.16 19.19
C ALA A 204 2.79 3.56 17.73
N TYR A 205 3.52 4.66 17.55
CA TYR A 205 3.73 5.30 16.26
C TYR A 205 5.23 5.43 15.96
N SER A 206 5.65 5.03 14.77
CA SER A 206 7.04 5.10 14.32
C SER A 206 7.10 5.63 12.89
N PHE A 207 7.67 6.83 12.73
CA PHE A 207 7.85 7.52 11.46
C PHE A 207 9.34 7.65 11.17
N ARG A 208 9.82 7.07 10.07
CA ARG A 208 11.24 7.02 9.76
C ARG A 208 11.50 7.31 8.29
N THR A 209 12.41 8.22 8.01
CA THR A 209 12.96 8.37 6.66
C THR A 209 14.48 8.44 6.67
N THR A 210 15.11 8.16 5.54
CA THR A 210 16.57 8.36 5.40
C THR A 210 16.86 9.73 4.81
N ASN A 211 16.20 10.11 3.72
CA ASN A 211 16.38 11.37 3.04
C ASN A 211 15.01 12.04 2.85
N GLY A 212 14.64 12.89 3.80
CA GLY A 212 13.35 13.57 3.80
C GLY A 212 13.01 14.14 5.17
N ASP A 213 12.03 15.05 5.17
CA ASP A 213 11.51 15.65 6.37
C ASP A 213 10.42 14.75 6.99
N VAL A 214 10.31 14.75 8.31
CA VAL A 214 9.22 14.09 9.03
C VAL A 214 8.43 15.15 9.79
N THR A 215 7.16 15.32 9.44
CA THR A 215 6.23 16.20 10.14
C THR A 215 5.09 15.39 10.72
N VAL A 216 4.92 15.45 12.04
CA VAL A 216 3.81 14.81 12.75
C VAL A 216 2.96 15.88 13.43
N VAL A 217 1.68 15.91 13.08
CA VAL A 217 0.71 16.85 13.61
C VAL A 217 -0.18 16.13 14.63
N LEU A 218 -0.25 16.69 15.84
CA LEU A 218 -0.97 16.13 16.98
C LEU A 218 -1.92 17.16 17.60
N PRO A 219 -3.07 16.74 18.19
CA PRO A 219 -3.94 17.62 18.96
C PRO A 219 -3.23 18.26 20.15
N GLU A 220 -3.69 19.45 20.54
CA GLU A 220 -3.16 20.20 21.70
C GLU A 220 -3.22 19.40 23.01
N ASN A 221 -4.27 18.61 23.19
CA ASN A 221 -4.53 17.80 24.38
C ASN A 221 -3.94 16.38 24.31
N THR A 222 -2.99 16.15 23.40
CA THR A 222 -2.34 14.84 23.25
C THR A 222 -1.63 14.39 24.53
N SER A 223 -1.84 13.12 24.90
CA SER A 223 -1.08 12.45 25.95
C SER A 223 -0.11 11.44 25.35
N ALA A 224 1.16 11.82 25.16
CA ALA A 224 2.14 10.98 24.47
C ALA A 224 3.56 11.19 24.99
N ARG A 225 4.35 10.11 24.94
CA ARG A 225 5.81 10.15 25.01
C ARG A 225 6.32 10.32 23.58
N ILE A 226 7.02 11.42 23.33
CA ILE A 226 7.46 11.83 22.00
C ILE A 226 8.99 11.80 21.98
N PHE A 227 9.55 11.08 21.00
CA PHE A 227 10.97 11.08 20.69
C PHE A 227 11.19 11.57 19.27
N VAL A 228 11.98 12.63 19.11
CA VAL A 228 12.35 13.19 17.81
C VAL A 228 13.86 13.26 17.66
N TYR A 229 14.35 12.90 16.48
CA TYR A 229 15.78 12.92 16.19
C TYR A 229 16.06 13.11 14.69
N SER A 230 17.03 13.97 14.37
CA SER A 230 17.64 14.03 13.04
C SER A 230 19.16 13.96 13.16
N SER A 231 19.82 13.19 12.28
CA SER A 231 21.29 13.16 12.24
C SER A 231 21.86 14.41 11.58
N ASN A 232 21.29 14.84 10.45
CA ASN A 232 21.76 15.94 9.61
C ASN A 232 20.61 16.91 9.27
N GLY A 233 19.94 17.43 10.30
CA GLY A 233 18.92 18.46 10.15
C GLY A 233 18.39 18.95 11.49
N ALA A 234 17.44 19.89 11.44
CA ALA A 234 16.82 20.41 12.65
C ALA A 234 15.77 19.43 13.17
N TYR A 235 15.56 19.40 14.49
CA TYR A 235 14.46 18.65 15.07
C TYR A 235 13.86 19.40 16.26
N GLY A 236 12.55 19.25 16.45
CA GLY A 236 11.84 19.97 17.48
C GLY A 236 10.43 19.48 17.73
N VAL A 237 9.91 19.85 18.90
CA VAL A 237 8.51 19.70 19.28
C VAL A 237 7.95 21.10 19.54
N SER A 238 6.83 21.47 18.93
CA SER A 238 6.27 22.82 19.04
C SER A 238 4.76 22.82 19.29
N GLY A 239 4.26 23.84 19.99
CA GLY A 239 2.83 24.04 20.23
C GLY A 239 2.16 23.08 21.21
N LEU A 240 2.78 21.96 21.59
CA LEU A 240 2.22 21.02 22.56
C LEU A 240 2.52 21.45 24.00
N GLN A 241 1.57 21.22 24.91
CA GLN A 241 1.79 21.39 26.34
C GLN A 241 2.43 20.12 26.93
N TYR A 242 3.67 20.23 27.43
CA TYR A 242 4.39 19.11 28.01
C TYR A 242 4.97 19.43 29.38
N ALA A 243 4.96 18.43 30.27
CA ALA A 243 5.41 18.56 31.65
C ALA A 243 6.92 18.30 31.79
N GLN A 244 7.48 17.49 30.89
CA GLN A 244 8.88 17.08 30.92
C GLN A 244 9.46 17.12 29.51
N SER A 245 10.66 17.68 29.41
CA SER A 245 11.50 17.58 28.23
C SER A 245 12.94 17.33 28.65
N SER A 246 13.59 16.36 28.02
CA SER A 246 15.04 16.21 28.04
C SER A 246 15.55 16.33 26.61
N GLN A 247 16.61 17.11 26.45
CA GLN A 247 17.30 17.28 25.18
C GLN A 247 18.74 16.83 25.35
N SER A 248 19.21 15.99 24.43
CA SER A 248 20.58 15.52 24.37
C SER A 248 21.08 15.58 22.92
N SER A 249 22.34 15.19 22.72
CA SER A 249 22.89 14.97 21.37
C SER A 249 22.20 13.82 20.62
N SER A 250 21.42 12.98 21.31
CA SER A 250 20.71 11.84 20.73
C SER A 250 19.24 12.12 20.44
N GLY A 251 18.77 13.37 20.57
CA GLY A 251 17.40 13.77 20.25
C GLY A 251 16.72 14.57 21.35
N ILE A 252 15.43 14.84 21.13
CA ILE A 252 14.53 15.42 22.14
C ILE A 252 13.55 14.33 22.57
N TYR A 253 13.42 14.17 23.88
CA TYR A 253 12.38 13.35 24.50
C TYR A 253 11.43 14.26 25.28
N VAL A 254 10.14 14.16 24.98
CA VAL A 254 9.07 14.98 25.57
C VAL A 254 7.97 14.08 26.10
N VAL A 255 7.39 14.45 27.25
CA VAL A 255 6.18 13.82 27.77
C VAL A 255 5.06 14.85 27.82
N ALA A 256 4.12 14.73 26.89
CA ALA A 256 2.88 15.50 26.85
C ALA A 256 1.77 14.76 27.63
N GLY A 257 0.95 15.51 28.38
CA GLY A 257 -0.11 14.93 29.21
C GLY A 257 0.38 13.87 30.19
N THR A 258 -0.24 12.69 30.17
CA THR A 258 0.13 11.52 30.99
C THR A 258 1.15 10.59 30.31
N GLY A 259 1.49 10.83 29.04
CA GLY A 259 2.39 9.98 28.28
C GLY A 259 1.80 8.63 27.83
N ALA A 260 0.49 8.59 27.53
CA ALA A 260 -0.22 7.35 27.19
C ALA A 260 0.28 6.71 25.89
N ALA A 261 0.32 7.46 24.79
CA ALA A 261 0.87 7.00 23.52
C ALA A 261 2.41 7.05 23.48
N SER A 262 3.00 6.37 22.50
CA SER A 262 4.43 6.45 22.17
C SER A 262 4.60 6.87 20.72
N ILE A 263 5.31 7.98 20.48
CA ILE A 263 5.53 8.55 19.16
C ILE A 263 7.03 8.70 18.94
N THR A 264 7.55 8.05 17.90
CA THR A 264 8.93 8.16 17.47
C THR A 264 8.96 8.71 16.05
N ALA A 265 9.67 9.81 15.84
CA ALA A 265 9.89 10.38 14.52
C ALA A 265 11.40 10.60 14.30
N THR A 266 11.95 10.03 13.24
CA THR A 266 13.40 10.08 12.99
C THR A 266 13.74 10.26 11.52
N THR A 267 14.80 11.00 11.23
CA THR A 267 15.41 11.06 9.89
C THR A 267 16.93 11.03 9.96
N VAL A 268 17.59 10.65 8.86
CA VAL A 268 19.05 10.79 8.73
C VAL A 268 19.37 12.15 8.12
N ASN A 269 18.80 12.50 6.98
CA ASN A 269 19.00 13.75 6.26
C ASN A 269 17.66 14.44 6.04
N GLY A 270 17.36 15.43 6.87
CA GLY A 270 16.10 16.18 6.84
C GLY A 270 15.72 16.71 8.23
N ASN A 271 14.62 17.43 8.30
CA ASN A 271 14.10 17.98 9.54
C ASN A 271 13.06 17.05 10.17
N VAL A 272 12.96 17.05 11.49
CA VAL A 272 11.90 16.34 12.21
C VAL A 272 11.12 17.31 13.08
N LEU A 273 9.86 17.54 12.74
CA LEU A 273 8.97 18.41 13.50
C LEU A 273 7.78 17.60 14.01
N VAL A 274 7.53 17.68 15.31
CA VAL A 274 6.25 17.30 15.90
C VAL A 274 5.56 18.57 16.36
N GLU A 275 4.36 18.85 15.86
CA GLU A 275 3.68 20.11 16.14
C GLU A 275 2.19 19.95 16.46
N ARG A 276 1.63 21.01 17.03
CA ARG A 276 0.21 21.12 17.32
C ARG A 276 -0.58 21.40 16.03
N GLY A 277 -1.59 20.58 15.77
CA GLY A 277 -2.58 20.75 14.69
C GLY A 277 -3.78 21.62 15.02
#